data_AF-A0A954KFJ8-F1
#
_entry.id   AF-A0A954KFJ8-F1
#
_cell.length_a   1.000
_cell.length_b   1.000
_cell.length_c   1.000
_cell.angle_alpha   90.00
_cell.angle_beta   90.00
_cell.angle_gamma   90.00
#
_symmetry.space_group_name_H-M   'P 1'
#
loop_
_entity.id
_entity.type
_entity.pdbx_description
1 polymer ?
#
loop_
_entity_poly.entity_id
_entity_poly.type
_entity_poly.pdbx_seq_one_letter_code
_entity_poly.pdbx_strand_id
1 'polypeptide(L)'
;VLPSLSAKLLDSLQDLSVQLHGDGIIHIHLEGGSGVLDRITRIRRQLQQAEGSLVVLNPAAGWGPEERLGPLPSHWQIVQQIKASLDPAEVLSPGWFDETSRI
;
A
#
# COMPACT_ATOMS: atom_id res chain seq x y z
N VAL A 1 13.34 17.63 -14.20
CA VAL A 1 13.89 16.28 -13.90
C VAL A 1 12.77 15.47 -13.29
N LEU A 2 12.07 14.65 -14.07
CA LEU A 2 10.86 13.86 -13.72
C LEU A 2 10.30 12.99 -14.88
N PRO A 3 10.56 13.21 -16.20
CA PRO A 3 9.84 12.46 -17.24
C PRO A 3 10.19 10.98 -17.31
N SER A 4 11.44 10.59 -17.04
CA SER A 4 11.92 9.24 -17.37
C SER A 4 11.42 8.15 -16.42
N LEU A 5 11.00 8.52 -15.21
CA LEU A 5 10.67 7.57 -14.15
C LEU A 5 9.16 7.41 -14.00
N SER A 6 8.41 8.52 -14.12
CA SER A 6 6.95 8.49 -14.30
C SER A 6 6.56 7.78 -15.59
N ALA A 7 7.31 7.95 -16.70
CA ALA A 7 7.03 7.24 -17.96
C ALA A 7 7.26 5.73 -17.85
N LYS A 8 8.36 5.28 -17.22
CA LYS A 8 8.62 3.85 -17.00
C LYS A 8 7.59 3.19 -16.08
N LEU A 9 7.15 3.90 -15.04
CA LEU A 9 6.07 3.44 -14.18
C LEU A 9 4.78 3.32 -15.00
N LEU A 10 4.42 4.36 -15.74
CA LEU A 10 3.22 4.36 -16.59
C LEU A 10 3.24 3.24 -17.65
N ASP A 11 4.40 2.98 -18.26
CA ASP A 11 4.58 1.88 -19.21
C ASP A 11 4.30 0.52 -18.57
N SER A 12 4.66 0.36 -17.29
CA SER A 12 4.39 -0.87 -16.54
C SER A 12 2.97 -0.99 -15.99
N LEU A 13 2.17 0.06 -16.11
CA LEU A 13 0.78 0.11 -15.68
C LEU A 13 -0.19 0.13 -16.88
N GLN A 14 0.28 -0.04 -18.12
CA GLN A 14 -0.55 0.08 -19.33
C GLN A 14 -1.70 -0.93 -19.40
N ASP A 15 -1.58 -2.07 -18.71
CA ASP A 15 -2.62 -3.08 -18.60
C ASP A 15 -3.60 -2.82 -17.44
N LEU A 16 -3.47 -1.68 -16.77
CA LEU A 16 -4.23 -1.31 -15.57
C LEU A 16 -5.03 -0.03 -15.82
N SER A 17 -6.18 0.05 -15.16
CA SER A 17 -6.96 1.28 -15.14
C SER A 17 -6.33 2.27 -14.17
N VAL A 18 -5.70 3.32 -14.70
CA VAL A 18 -4.99 4.34 -13.93
C VAL A 18 -5.63 5.72 -14.06
N GLN A 19 -5.65 6.48 -12.98
CA GLN A 19 -6.00 7.89 -12.95
C GLN A 19 -4.81 8.69 -12.41
N LEU A 20 -4.37 9.68 -13.19
CA LEU A 20 -3.27 10.58 -12.86
C LEU A 20 -3.79 11.90 -12.32
N HIS A 21 -3.19 12.36 -11.24
CA HIS A 21 -3.47 13.65 -10.64
C HIS A 21 -2.27 14.59 -10.81
N GLY A 22 -2.54 15.90 -10.96
CA GLY A 22 -1.50 16.91 -11.22
C GLY A 22 -0.57 17.20 -10.03
N ASP A 23 -0.85 16.59 -8.88
CA ASP A 23 -0.08 16.67 -7.64
C ASP A 23 0.88 15.49 -7.44
N GLY A 24 1.01 14.60 -8.42
CA GLY A 24 1.89 13.43 -8.37
C GLY A 24 1.22 12.18 -7.78
N ILE A 25 -0.08 12.22 -7.50
CA ILE A 25 -0.84 11.03 -7.09
C ILE A 25 -1.27 10.21 -8.31
N ILE A 26 -1.14 8.90 -8.20
CA ILE A 26 -1.62 7.93 -9.20
C ILE A 26 -2.58 6.97 -8.50
N HIS A 27 -3.83 6.96 -8.93
CA HIS A 27 -4.77 5.92 -8.53
C HIS A 27 -4.69 4.76 -9.51
N ILE A 28 -4.53 3.56 -8.99
CA ILE A 28 -4.44 2.33 -9.78
C ILE A 28 -5.59 1.42 -9.35
N HIS A 29 -6.46 1.08 -10.30
CA HIS A 29 -7.52 0.13 -10.09
C HIS A 29 -7.02 -1.27 -10.48
N LEU A 30 -6.95 -2.16 -9.50
CA LEU A 30 -6.62 -3.56 -9.69
C LEU A 30 -7.89 -4.39 -9.50
N GLU A 31 -8.25 -5.19 -10.50
CA GLU A 31 -9.28 -6.21 -10.32
C GLU A 31 -8.76 -7.31 -9.38
N GLY A 32 -9.62 -7.75 -8.46
CA GLY A 32 -9.29 -8.84 -7.54
C GLY A 32 -9.08 -10.17 -8.28
N GLY A 33 -8.23 -11.04 -7.74
CA GLY A 33 -7.95 -12.35 -8.33
C GLY A 33 -6.64 -12.95 -7.83
N SER A 34 -6.33 -14.16 -8.30
CA SER A 34 -5.02 -14.77 -8.07
C SER A 34 -3.92 -13.91 -8.71
N GLY A 35 -2.88 -13.58 -7.93
CA GLY A 35 -1.74 -12.77 -8.40
C GLY A 35 -1.81 -11.27 -8.13
N VAL A 36 -2.87 -10.75 -7.49
CA VAL A 36 -2.95 -9.32 -7.12
C VAL A 36 -1.81 -8.90 -6.18
N LEU A 37 -1.42 -9.77 -5.23
CA LEU A 37 -0.30 -9.52 -4.31
C LEU A 37 1.05 -9.45 -5.03
N ASP A 38 1.29 -10.33 -6.01
CA ASP A 38 2.51 -10.31 -6.82
C ASP A 38 2.60 -9.02 -7.64
N ARG A 39 1.45 -8.57 -8.17
CA ARG A 39 1.33 -7.34 -8.92
C ARG A 39 1.59 -6.11 -8.04
N ILE A 40 1.00 -6.05 -6.85
CA ILE A 40 1.28 -4.99 -5.86
C ILE A 40 2.76 -4.98 -5.47
N THR A 41 3.35 -6.15 -5.22
CA THR A 41 4.76 -6.30 -4.88
C THR A 41 5.68 -5.77 -6.00
N ARG A 42 5.33 -6.02 -7.26
CA ARG A 42 6.06 -5.51 -8.41
C ARG A 42 5.97 -3.98 -8.52
N ILE A 43 4.76 -3.42 -8.41
CA ILE A 43 4.52 -1.97 -8.43
C ILE A 43 5.31 -1.29 -7.31
N ARG A 44 5.26 -1.85 -6.09
CA ARG A 44 6.00 -1.34 -4.93
C ARG A 44 7.51 -1.29 -5.18
N ARG A 45 8.08 -2.32 -5.81
CA ARG A 45 9.52 -2.35 -6.18
C ARG A 45 9.88 -1.24 -7.17
N GLN A 46 9.01 -0.97 -8.15
CA GLN A 46 9.24 0.11 -9.12
C GLN A 46 9.13 1.48 -8.46
N LEU A 47 8.17 1.65 -7.54
CA LEU A 47 8.04 2.89 -6.77
C LEU A 47 9.22 3.13 -5.84
N GLN A 48 9.83 2.10 -5.25
CA GLN A 48 11.06 2.26 -4.47
C GLN A 48 12.22 2.85 -5.30
N GLN A 49 12.36 2.43 -6.56
CA GLN A 49 13.34 3.01 -7.49
C GLN A 49 13.01 4.45 -7.88
N ALA A 50 11.75 4.86 -7.67
CA ALA A 50 11.21 6.18 -7.96
C ALA A 50 11.17 7.10 -6.74
N GLU A 51 11.61 6.63 -5.56
CA GLU A 51 11.36 7.29 -4.27
C GLU A 51 9.86 7.57 -4.02
N GLY A 52 8.98 6.79 -4.65
CA GLY A 52 7.54 6.84 -4.49
C GLY A 52 7.02 5.91 -3.40
N SER A 53 5.75 6.07 -3.04
CA SER A 53 5.06 5.23 -2.06
C SER A 53 3.79 4.61 -2.65
N LEU A 54 3.38 3.45 -2.12
CA LEU A 54 2.17 2.75 -2.50
C LEU A 54 1.31 2.49 -1.27
N VAL A 55 0.04 2.89 -1.33
CA VAL A 55 -0.95 2.58 -0.30
C VAL A 55 -2.13 1.86 -0.96
N VAL A 56 -2.50 0.71 -0.41
CA VAL A 56 -3.69 -0.03 -0.85
C VAL A 56 -4.89 0.48 -0.07
N LEU A 57 -5.77 1.22 -0.74
CA LEU A 57 -6.94 1.86 -0.11
C LEU A 57 -8.07 0.87 0.21
N ASN A 58 -8.27 -0.14 -0.65
CA ASN A 58 -9.34 -1.15 -0.51
C ASN A 58 -8.74 -2.56 -0.53
N PRO A 59 -8.06 -2.98 0.55
CA PRO A 59 -7.44 -4.29 0.61
C PRO A 59 -8.48 -5.39 0.74
N ALA A 60 -8.12 -6.60 0.29
CA ALA A 60 -8.95 -7.77 0.55
C ALA A 60 -9.00 -8.08 2.05
N ALA A 61 -10.07 -8.76 2.48
CA ALA A 61 -10.21 -9.20 3.86
C ALA A 61 -9.01 -10.07 4.29
N GLY A 62 -8.54 -9.88 5.52
CA GLY A 62 -7.39 -10.61 6.06
C GLY A 62 -6.01 -10.09 5.67
N TRP A 63 -5.91 -9.06 4.82
CA TRP A 63 -4.62 -8.41 4.55
C TRP A 63 -4.16 -7.61 5.76
N GLY A 64 -2.91 -7.79 6.16
CA GLY A 64 -2.28 -7.07 7.25
C GLY A 64 -1.69 -5.72 6.84
N PRO A 65 -1.03 -5.03 7.78
CA PRO A 65 -0.38 -3.75 7.54
C PRO A 65 0.65 -3.77 6.40
N GLU A 66 1.48 -4.83 6.30
CA GLU A 66 2.55 -4.93 5.32
C GLU A 66 2.03 -5.11 3.88
N GLU A 67 0.96 -5.88 3.71
CA GLU A 67 0.33 -6.04 2.41
C GLU A 67 -0.21 -4.69 1.92
N ARG A 68 -0.75 -3.87 2.84
CA ARG A 68 -1.39 -2.59 2.54
C ARG A 68 -0.41 -1.44 2.32
N LEU A 69 0.58 -1.32 3.20
CA LEU A 69 1.50 -0.18 3.27
C LEU A 69 2.89 -0.49 2.71
N GLY A 70 3.26 -1.77 2.67
CA GLY A 70 4.62 -2.20 2.40
C GLY A 70 5.44 -2.37 3.67
N PRO A 71 6.78 -2.39 3.54
CA PRO A 71 7.66 -2.41 4.69
C PRO A 71 7.23 -1.33 5.68
N LEU A 72 6.97 -1.74 6.91
CA LEU A 72 6.44 -0.83 7.91
C LEU A 72 7.49 0.23 8.24
N PRO A 73 7.11 1.52 8.23
CA PRO A 73 8.05 2.57 8.58
C PRO A 73 8.57 2.41 10.01
N SER A 74 9.75 2.95 10.30
CA SER A 74 10.33 2.92 11.65
C SER A 74 9.42 3.53 12.73
N HIS A 75 8.54 4.47 12.34
CA HIS A 75 7.56 5.07 13.23
C HIS A 75 6.30 4.23 13.46
N TRP A 76 6.19 3.01 12.90
CA TRP A 76 5.04 2.13 13.08
C TRP A 76 4.79 1.78 14.56
N GLN A 77 5.86 1.62 15.35
CA GLN A 77 5.76 1.40 16.79
C GLN A 77 5.02 2.54 17.50
N ILE A 78 5.19 3.78 17.05
CA ILE A 78 4.46 4.94 17.60
C ILE A 78 2.97 4.84 17.26
N VAL A 79 2.64 4.42 16.03
CA VAL A 79 1.24 4.20 15.60
C VAL A 79 0.58 3.13 16.48
N GLN A 80 1.28 2.04 16.77
CA GLN A 80 0.79 0.98 17.67
C GLN A 80 0.57 1.49 19.09
N GLN A 81 1.49 2.30 19.63
CA GLN A 81 1.35 2.92 20.95
C GLN A 81 0.13 3.86 21.01
N ILE A 82 -0.08 4.67 19.97
CA ILE A 82 -1.25 5.55 19.86
C ILE A 82 -2.53 4.70 19.81
N LYS A 83 -2.57 3.63 19.01
CA LYS A 83 -3.73 2.72 18.92
C LYS A 83 -4.05 2.07 20.26
N ALA A 84 -3.04 1.52 20.95
CA ALA A 84 -3.21 0.89 22.24
C ALA A 84 -3.72 1.87 23.32
N SER A 85 -3.29 3.14 23.26
CA SER A 85 -3.77 4.17 24.18
C SER A 85 -5.21 4.60 23.90
N LEU A 86 -5.64 4.63 22.64
CA LEU A 86 -6.96 5.13 22.24
C LEU A 86 -8.03 4.03 22.25
N ASP A 87 -7.66 2.80 21.94
CA ASP A 87 -8.57 1.66 21.85
C ASP A 87 -7.91 0.40 22.42
N PRO A 88 -7.70 0.36 23.75
CA PRO A 88 -7.07 -0.76 24.45
C PRO A 88 -7.90 -2.05 24.40
N ALA A 89 -9.20 -1.95 24.10
CA ALA A 89 -10.10 -3.09 23.96
C ALA A 89 -10.23 -3.59 22.51
N GLU A 90 -9.51 -2.97 21.56
CA GLU A 90 -9.46 -3.34 20.14
C GLU A 90 -10.83 -3.39 19.45
N VAL A 91 -11.77 -2.53 19.86
CA VAL A 91 -13.13 -2.52 19.28
C VAL A 91 -13.14 -1.78 17.94
N LEU A 92 -12.22 -0.82 17.75
CA LEU A 92 -12.10 -0.02 16.54
C LEU A 92 -11.10 -0.66 15.58
N SER A 93 -11.63 -1.29 14.52
CA SER A 93 -10.84 -1.92 13.46
C SER A 93 -9.82 -2.95 14.00
N PRO A 94 -10.29 -4.04 14.65
CA PRO A 94 -9.41 -5.07 15.20
C PRO A 94 -8.49 -5.67 14.13
N GLY A 95 -7.24 -5.97 14.50
CA GLY A 95 -6.24 -6.59 13.61
C GLY A 95 -5.64 -5.66 12.55
N TRP A 96 -6.12 -4.42 12.41
CA TRP A 96 -5.66 -3.48 11.38
C TRP A 96 -4.23 -2.97 11.65
N PHE A 97 -3.78 -3.04 12.91
CA PHE A 97 -2.47 -2.53 13.37
C PHE A 97 -1.58 -3.61 13.97
N ASP A 98 -2.02 -4.87 13.93
CA ASP A 98 -1.29 -5.99 14.51
C ASP A 98 -0.44 -6.68 13.46
N GLU A 99 0.83 -6.89 13.78
CA GLU A 99 1.75 -7.67 12.95
C GLU A 99 1.39 -9.17 12.95
N THR A 100 0.61 -9.63 13.93
CA THR A 100 0.28 -11.03 14.18
C THR A 100 -1.02 -11.49 13.55
N SER A 101 -1.80 -10.61 12.92
CA SER A 101 -3.08 -10.93 12.29
C SER A 101 -2.88 -11.64 10.94
N ARG A 102 -2.28 -12.83 10.96
CA ARG A 102 -2.32 -13.80 9.86
C ARG A 102 -3.32 -14.90 10.21
N ILE A 103 -4.34 -15.09 9.36
CA ILE A 103 -5.16 -16.31 9.32
C ILE A 103 -4.46 -17.30 8.39
#